data_AF-D8QI05-F1
#
_entry.id   AF-D8QI05-F1
#
_cell.length_a   1.000
_cell.length_b   1.000
_cell.length_c   1.000
_cell.angle_alpha   90.00
_cell.angle_beta   90.00
_cell.angle_gamma   90.00
#
_symmetry.space_group_name_H-M   'P 1'
#
loop_
_entity.id
_entity.type
_entity.pdbx_description
1 polymer ?
#
loop_
_entity_poly.entity_id
_entity_poly.type
_entity_poly.pdbx_seq_one_letter_code
_entity_poly.pdbx_strand_id
1 'polypeptide(L)'
;MYNMTVGAVTECMITLAAAWQVFDRDVATSLIGTQIMRIAGGGERNVFRLCAAHLRILSMGVTYTGQRDALRGQAMFMGVLFHSFDIEPRTIPSSFVSTVIAVLDDFLNAESSNHDVWVQIFMLLYTVCSHSDNALVLAIKHAGLFALTDRVRQPCSHCLQAFISLGNDPQMANGITGALVWLIGRILYLPRAVRYFREAKVKYVSRISGVTLREDERKLVDLADRRHDLLLRVVLEWPSVAKCCNSGSALALAERHCIAAKAANARTGRLRAPTTTRRDVHRAYSVPCRPTLDGLRTKDVHFLVAIGRAYVEANYFDILAKFRHRASPCTVLVFSLSLKGAEQEASRFMDDGGITKKDACPHPTILISLHYDQTDDQHSRILVLHPRASAWRRDSEIFKTITTGFYDPPAS
;
A
#
# COMPACT_ATOMS: atom_id res chain seq x y z
N MET A 1 -18.35 36.88 15.99
CA MET A 1 -17.82 36.25 14.76
C MET A 1 -16.93 37.29 14.10
N TYR A 2 -15.61 37.15 14.23
CA TYR A 2 -14.68 38.04 13.54
C TYR A 2 -14.59 37.60 12.08
N ASN A 3 -15.02 38.46 11.16
CA ASN A 3 -14.79 38.28 9.73
C ASN A 3 -13.30 38.47 9.45
N MET A 4 -12.54 37.40 9.65
CA MET A 4 -11.16 37.33 9.21
C MET A 4 -11.20 37.34 7.68
N THR A 5 -10.71 38.42 7.06
CA THR A 5 -10.63 38.51 5.60
C THR A 5 -9.68 37.44 5.09
N VAL A 6 -9.97 36.87 3.91
CA VAL A 6 -9.17 35.77 3.35
C VAL A 6 -7.70 36.19 3.20
N GLY A 7 -7.41 37.47 2.93
CA GLY A 7 -6.05 38.03 2.91
C GLY A 7 -5.29 37.92 4.25
N ALA A 8 -5.96 38.11 5.39
CA ALA A 8 -5.33 37.95 6.71
C ALA A 8 -5.03 36.47 7.03
N VAL A 9 -5.82 35.53 6.48
CA VAL A 9 -5.56 34.09 6.62
C VAL A 9 -4.29 33.70 5.84
N THR A 10 -4.00 34.37 4.73
CA THR A 10 -2.96 33.94 3.78
C THR A 10 -1.56 34.44 4.13
N GLU A 11 -1.43 35.68 4.62
CA GLU A 11 -0.17 36.18 5.19
C GLU A 11 0.20 35.43 6.47
N CYS A 12 -0.79 35.05 7.26
CA CYS A 12 -0.60 34.25 8.48
C CYS A 12 0.01 32.88 8.15
N MET A 13 -0.46 32.18 7.10
CA MET A 13 0.00 30.82 6.77
C MET A 13 1.44 30.77 6.24
N ILE A 14 1.84 31.74 5.41
CA ILE A 14 3.23 31.85 4.93
C ILE A 14 4.17 32.13 6.10
N THR A 15 3.78 33.06 6.97
CA THR A 15 4.54 33.40 8.18
C THR A 15 4.61 32.22 9.14
N LEU A 16 3.52 31.46 9.28
CA LEU A 16 3.49 30.26 10.15
C LEU A 16 4.40 29.16 9.59
N ALA A 17 4.40 28.94 8.28
CA ALA A 17 5.28 27.97 7.62
C ALA A 17 6.77 28.36 7.76
N ALA A 18 7.08 29.64 7.56
CA ALA A 18 8.44 30.16 7.77
C ALA A 18 8.86 30.03 9.24
N ALA A 19 8.00 30.42 10.19
CA ALA A 19 8.27 30.25 11.62
C ALA A 19 8.47 28.78 12.00
N TRP A 20 7.68 27.87 11.44
CA TRP A 20 7.83 26.44 11.67
C TRP A 20 9.20 25.90 11.26
N GLN A 21 9.74 26.39 10.15
CA GLN A 21 11.05 25.97 9.63
C GLN A 21 12.23 26.56 10.42
N VAL A 22 12.03 27.61 11.21
CA VAL A 22 13.08 28.24 12.03
C VAL A 22 13.32 27.47 13.34
N PHE A 23 12.34 26.71 13.83
CA PHE A 23 12.47 25.92 15.05
C PHE A 23 12.91 24.48 14.75
N ASP A 24 13.65 23.87 15.67
CA ASP A 24 13.87 22.42 15.67
C ASP A 24 12.53 21.68 15.64
N ARG A 25 12.48 20.52 14.96
CA ARG A 25 11.24 19.76 14.74
C ARG A 25 10.42 19.53 16.01
N ASP A 26 11.09 19.15 17.10
CA ASP A 26 10.43 18.87 18.38
C ASP A 26 9.87 20.16 19.02
N VAL A 27 10.59 21.27 18.88
CA VAL A 27 10.18 22.59 19.38
C VAL A 27 9.01 23.14 18.56
N ALA A 28 9.07 23.06 17.24
CA ALA A 28 7.99 23.45 16.34
C ALA A 28 6.70 22.66 16.62
N THR A 29 6.83 21.33 16.76
CA THR A 29 5.71 20.43 17.06
C THR A 29 5.11 20.75 18.43
N SER A 30 5.96 20.97 19.45
CA SER A 30 5.51 21.29 20.81
C SER A 30 4.85 22.68 20.91
N LEU A 31 5.41 23.71 20.28
CA LEU A 31 4.91 25.09 20.39
C LEU A 31 3.76 25.39 19.42
N ILE A 32 3.95 25.08 18.14
CA ILE A 32 3.00 25.45 17.09
C ILE A 32 2.02 24.30 16.84
N GLY A 33 2.53 23.07 16.74
CA GLY A 33 1.71 21.87 16.53
C GLY A 33 0.68 21.63 17.63
N THR A 34 1.06 21.80 18.89
CA THR A 34 0.12 21.70 20.03
C THR A 34 -1.03 22.71 19.92
N GLN A 35 -0.77 23.94 19.46
CA GLN A 35 -1.83 24.93 19.30
C GLN A 35 -2.76 24.61 18.13
N ILE A 36 -2.21 24.15 17.01
CA ILE A 36 -3.01 23.67 15.87
C ILE A 36 -3.89 22.49 16.31
N MET A 37 -3.33 21.55 17.06
CA MET A 37 -4.08 20.41 17.60
C MET A 37 -5.20 20.88 18.52
N ARG A 38 -4.95 21.84 19.41
CA ARG A 38 -5.99 22.42 20.28
C ARG A 38 -7.11 23.08 19.47
N ILE A 39 -6.78 23.88 18.46
CA ILE A 39 -7.75 24.54 17.56
C ILE A 39 -8.58 23.50 16.80
N ALA A 40 -7.96 22.40 16.37
CA ALA A 40 -8.64 21.31 15.66
C ALA A 40 -9.44 20.36 16.59
N GLY A 41 -9.51 20.63 17.90
CA GLY A 41 -10.24 19.78 18.85
C GLY A 41 -9.48 18.51 19.26
N GLY A 42 -8.15 18.57 19.30
CA GLY A 42 -7.27 17.60 19.96
C GLY A 42 -6.89 16.35 19.14
N GLY A 43 -7.22 16.28 17.85
CA GLY A 43 -6.92 15.11 17.02
C GLY A 43 -6.34 15.46 15.66
N GLU A 44 -5.28 14.74 15.26
CA GLU A 44 -4.58 14.92 13.97
C GLU A 44 -5.53 14.76 12.77
N ARG A 45 -6.46 13.80 12.89
CA ARG A 45 -7.53 13.60 11.89
C ARG A 45 -8.37 14.85 11.68
N ASN A 46 -8.62 15.63 12.73
CA ASN A 46 -9.35 16.89 12.62
C ASN A 46 -8.49 18.01 12.03
N VAL A 47 -7.18 18.03 12.30
CA VAL A 47 -6.23 18.92 11.63
C VAL A 47 -6.29 18.71 10.12
N PHE A 48 -6.23 17.45 9.65
CA PHE A 48 -6.34 17.15 8.22
C PHE A 48 -7.72 17.47 7.63
N ARG A 49 -8.81 17.33 8.41
CA ARG A 49 -10.14 17.79 7.96
C ARG A 49 -10.21 19.31 7.82
N LEU A 50 -9.61 20.05 8.75
CA LEU A 50 -9.53 21.51 8.69
C LEU A 50 -8.68 21.94 7.49
N CYS A 51 -7.55 21.28 7.26
CA CYS A 51 -6.71 21.46 6.09
C CYS A 51 -7.52 21.24 4.79
N ALA A 52 -8.31 20.16 4.72
CA ALA A 52 -9.19 19.89 3.60
C ALA A 52 -10.23 21.00 3.39
N ALA A 53 -10.80 21.53 4.48
CA ALA A 53 -11.76 22.63 4.39
C ALA A 53 -11.10 23.90 3.85
N HIS A 54 -9.89 24.23 4.31
CA HIS A 54 -9.13 25.39 3.85
C HIS A 54 -8.78 25.29 2.36
N LEU A 55 -8.30 24.14 1.89
CA LEU A 55 -8.04 23.93 0.47
C LEU A 55 -9.30 24.15 -0.37
N ARG A 56 -10.46 23.64 0.06
CA ARG A 56 -11.73 23.86 -0.65
C ARG A 56 -12.11 25.33 -0.70
N ILE A 57 -12.06 26.02 0.44
CA ILE A 57 -12.41 27.46 0.52
C ILE A 57 -11.50 28.27 -0.40
N LEU A 58 -10.19 28.03 -0.37
CA LEU A 58 -9.23 28.71 -1.23
C LEU A 58 -9.40 28.34 -2.70
N SER A 59 -9.84 27.12 -3.03
CA SER A 59 -10.11 26.73 -4.42
C SER A 59 -11.43 27.30 -4.97
N MET A 60 -12.43 27.50 -4.11
CA MET A 60 -13.78 27.97 -4.50
C MET A 60 -13.97 29.48 -4.37
N GLY A 61 -13.02 30.18 -3.73
CA GLY A 61 -13.11 31.62 -3.51
C GLY A 61 -13.22 32.40 -4.82
N VAL A 62 -13.98 33.50 -4.79
CA VAL A 62 -14.01 34.49 -5.88
C VAL A 62 -12.58 34.91 -6.18
N THR A 63 -12.16 34.88 -7.45
CA THR A 63 -10.83 35.30 -7.90
C THR A 63 -10.47 36.68 -7.35
N TYR A 64 -9.67 36.70 -6.29
CA TYR A 64 -9.13 37.91 -5.69
C TYR A 64 -7.61 37.90 -5.81
N THR A 65 -7.02 39.09 -5.86
CA THR A 65 -5.56 39.30 -5.91
C THR A 65 -4.88 38.59 -4.73
N GLY A 66 -4.08 37.56 -5.02
CA GLY A 66 -3.34 36.77 -4.03
C GLY A 66 -3.92 35.39 -3.71
N GLN A 67 -5.07 34.98 -4.27
CA GLN A 67 -5.62 33.63 -4.07
C GLN A 67 -4.66 32.50 -4.50
N ARG A 68 -3.87 32.73 -5.55
CA ARG A 68 -2.88 31.77 -6.04
C ARG A 68 -1.73 31.58 -5.04
N ASP A 69 -1.17 32.69 -4.55
CA ASP A 69 -0.10 32.67 -3.54
C ASP A 69 -0.59 32.06 -2.22
N ALA A 70 -1.84 32.35 -1.86
CA ALA A 70 -2.54 31.75 -0.74
C ALA A 70 -2.64 30.22 -0.84
N LEU A 71 -3.11 29.71 -1.98
CA LEU A 71 -3.25 28.27 -2.18
C LEU A 71 -1.88 27.57 -2.24
N ARG A 72 -0.90 28.22 -2.87
CA ARG A 72 0.50 27.77 -2.90
C ARG A 72 1.08 27.68 -1.48
N GLY A 73 0.96 28.74 -0.70
CA GLY A 73 1.42 28.80 0.70
C GLY A 73 0.71 27.77 1.57
N GLN A 74 -0.59 27.58 1.36
CA GLN A 74 -1.38 26.56 2.07
C GLN A 74 -0.91 25.14 1.77
N ALA A 75 -0.62 24.82 0.51
CA ALA A 75 -0.12 23.51 0.11
C ALA A 75 1.28 23.23 0.70
N MET A 76 2.17 24.24 0.66
CA MET A 76 3.50 24.17 1.26
C MET A 76 3.44 23.97 2.77
N PHE A 77 2.59 24.74 3.46
CA PHE A 77 2.39 24.62 4.90
C PHE A 77 1.88 23.23 5.29
N MET A 78 0.92 22.68 4.54
CA MET A 78 0.47 21.30 4.76
C MET A 78 1.60 20.30 4.58
N GLY A 79 2.44 20.46 3.55
CA GLY A 79 3.62 19.62 3.36
C GLY A 79 4.52 19.59 4.60
N VAL A 80 4.76 20.74 5.24
CA VAL A 80 5.54 20.83 6.49
C VAL A 80 4.82 20.15 7.66
N LEU A 81 3.51 20.34 7.80
CA LEU A 81 2.72 19.67 8.84
C LEU A 81 2.80 18.13 8.74
N PHE A 82 2.80 17.58 7.52
CA PHE A 82 2.89 16.14 7.30
C PHE A 82 4.18 15.52 7.88
N HIS A 83 5.29 16.26 7.86
CA HIS A 83 6.55 15.79 8.45
C HIS A 83 6.59 15.95 9.97
N SER A 84 5.62 16.63 10.58
CA SER A 84 5.65 17.00 12.00
C SER A 84 4.73 16.15 12.87
N PHE A 85 3.81 15.38 12.29
CA PHE A 85 2.92 14.47 13.00
C PHE A 85 3.32 13.01 12.76
N ASP A 86 3.07 12.15 13.75
CA ASP A 86 3.25 10.71 13.59
C ASP A 86 2.04 10.15 12.84
N ILE A 87 2.18 10.03 11.52
CA ILE A 87 1.10 9.63 10.63
C ILE A 87 0.90 8.12 10.71
N GLU A 88 -0.08 7.70 11.50
CA GLU A 88 -0.58 6.33 11.42
C GLU A 88 -1.42 6.10 10.13
N PRO A 89 -1.57 4.83 9.67
CA PRO A 89 -2.33 4.50 8.46
C PRO A 89 -3.78 5.01 8.41
N ARG A 90 -4.37 5.38 9.56
CA ARG A 90 -5.75 5.89 9.67
C ARG A 90 -5.85 7.37 10.01
N THR A 91 -4.72 8.05 10.21
CA THR A 91 -4.70 9.47 10.57
C THR A 91 -5.22 10.33 9.42
N ILE A 92 -4.81 10.02 8.18
CA ILE A 92 -5.21 10.78 7.00
C ILE A 92 -6.65 10.42 6.58
N PRO A 93 -7.61 11.37 6.64
CA PRO A 93 -8.97 11.15 6.19
C PRO A 93 -9.05 11.00 4.66
N SER A 94 -9.93 10.13 4.18
CA SER A 94 -10.25 10.06 2.73
C SER A 94 -10.76 11.38 2.17
N SER A 95 -11.47 12.18 2.98
CA SER A 95 -11.93 13.51 2.59
C SER A 95 -10.79 14.48 2.31
N PHE A 96 -9.64 14.34 2.98
CA PHE A 96 -8.47 15.18 2.74
C PHE A 96 -7.81 14.81 1.41
N VAL A 97 -7.50 13.53 1.20
CA VAL A 97 -6.92 13.03 -0.07
C VAL A 97 -7.81 13.39 -1.25
N SER A 98 -9.13 13.20 -1.11
CA SER A 98 -10.10 13.55 -2.16
C SER A 98 -10.11 15.05 -2.45
N THR A 99 -9.95 15.91 -1.44
CA THR A 99 -9.86 17.36 -1.65
C THR A 99 -8.61 17.73 -2.40
N VAL A 100 -7.43 17.26 -1.97
CA VAL A 100 -6.14 17.59 -2.62
C VAL A 100 -6.22 17.25 -4.11
N ILE A 101 -6.76 16.07 -4.41
CA ILE A 101 -6.98 15.59 -5.76
C ILE A 101 -7.97 16.46 -6.54
N ALA A 102 -9.12 16.80 -5.95
CA ALA A 102 -10.13 17.63 -6.61
C ALA A 102 -9.57 19.01 -6.96
N VAL A 103 -8.92 19.67 -5.99
CA VAL A 103 -8.29 20.97 -6.21
C VAL A 103 -7.21 20.89 -7.30
N LEU A 104 -6.38 19.84 -7.30
CA LEU A 104 -5.38 19.65 -8.35
C LEU A 104 -6.04 19.46 -9.73
N ASP A 105 -7.08 18.62 -9.83
CA ASP A 105 -7.79 18.37 -11.08
C ASP A 105 -8.45 19.65 -11.61
N ASP A 106 -9.08 20.44 -10.73
CA ASP A 106 -9.71 21.73 -11.06
C ASP A 106 -8.69 22.73 -11.63
N PHE A 107 -7.52 22.86 -11.00
CA PHE A 107 -6.45 23.76 -11.49
C PHE A 107 -5.84 23.29 -12.81
N LEU A 108 -5.65 21.98 -12.99
CA LEU A 108 -5.18 21.42 -14.25
C LEU A 108 -6.19 21.61 -15.40
N ASN A 109 -7.49 21.72 -15.09
CA ASN A 109 -8.55 21.96 -16.07
C ASN A 109 -8.73 23.45 -16.38
N ALA A 110 -8.72 24.31 -15.35
CA ALA A 110 -9.10 25.72 -15.49
C ALA A 110 -7.92 26.65 -15.79
N GLU A 111 -6.72 26.35 -15.27
CA GLU A 111 -5.57 27.28 -15.29
C GLU A 111 -4.24 26.54 -15.51
N SER A 112 -4.13 25.74 -16.56
CA SER A 112 -2.97 24.86 -16.82
C SER A 112 -1.63 25.60 -16.95
N SER A 113 -1.63 26.89 -17.28
CA SER A 113 -0.45 27.76 -17.40
C SER A 113 0.14 28.20 -16.04
N ASN A 114 -0.60 28.05 -14.94
CA ASN A 114 -0.16 28.48 -13.61
C ASN A 114 0.61 27.36 -12.88
N HIS A 115 1.79 27.06 -13.40
CA HIS A 115 2.62 25.93 -12.99
C HIS A 115 2.94 25.92 -11.49
N ASP A 116 3.23 27.08 -10.89
CA ASP A 116 3.66 27.17 -9.49
C ASP A 116 2.64 26.61 -8.49
N VAL A 117 1.35 26.79 -8.74
CA VAL A 117 0.28 26.41 -7.80
C VAL A 117 0.04 24.90 -7.86
N TRP A 118 -0.19 24.37 -9.06
CA TRP A 118 -0.48 22.94 -9.20
C TRP A 118 0.75 22.08 -8.88
N VAL A 119 1.97 22.57 -9.10
CA VAL A 119 3.20 21.87 -8.67
C VAL A 119 3.23 21.71 -7.15
N GLN A 120 2.89 22.75 -6.38
CA GLN A 120 2.89 22.64 -4.92
C GLN A 120 1.78 21.70 -4.41
N ILE A 121 0.61 21.69 -5.05
CA ILE A 121 -0.47 20.76 -4.69
C ILE A 121 -0.08 19.31 -5.05
N PHE A 122 0.60 19.11 -6.17
CA PHE A 122 1.12 17.81 -6.57
C PHE A 122 2.24 17.32 -5.64
N MET A 123 3.11 18.22 -5.18
CA MET A 123 4.10 17.93 -4.14
C MET A 123 3.46 17.53 -2.82
N LEU A 124 2.43 18.25 -2.39
CA LEU A 124 1.63 17.86 -1.23
C LEU A 124 1.05 16.46 -1.42
N LEU A 125 0.46 16.15 -2.59
CA LEU A 125 -0.07 14.81 -2.87
C LEU A 125 1.02 13.73 -2.80
N TYR A 126 2.22 14.00 -3.32
CA TYR A 126 3.37 13.12 -3.20
C TYR A 126 3.75 12.89 -1.74
N THR A 127 3.93 13.95 -0.94
CA THR A 127 4.24 13.85 0.50
C THR A 127 3.20 13.02 1.23
N VAL A 128 1.92 13.23 0.95
CA VAL A 128 0.81 12.50 1.56
C VAL A 128 0.86 11.01 1.20
N CYS A 129 1.17 10.68 -0.06
CA CYS A 129 1.25 9.30 -0.53
C CYS A 129 2.52 8.58 -0.06
N SER A 130 3.64 9.30 0.09
CA SER A 130 4.90 8.72 0.58
C SER A 130 4.85 8.38 2.07
N HIS A 131 4.03 9.10 2.86
CA HIS A 131 3.83 8.91 4.30
C HIS A 131 2.62 8.04 4.66
N SER A 132 1.83 7.56 3.70
CA SER A 132 0.73 6.64 4.01
C SER A 132 0.28 5.79 2.83
N ASP A 133 0.46 4.47 2.96
CA ASP A 133 -0.08 3.47 2.05
C ASP A 133 -1.60 3.58 1.90
N ASN A 134 -2.32 3.96 2.97
CA ASN A 134 -3.76 4.16 2.90
C ASN A 134 -4.11 5.37 2.03
N ALA A 135 -3.38 6.48 2.18
CA ALA A 135 -3.57 7.66 1.33
C ALA A 135 -3.23 7.38 -0.13
N LEU A 136 -2.15 6.63 -0.39
CA LEU A 136 -1.79 6.18 -1.73
C LEU A 136 -2.88 5.31 -2.37
N VAL A 137 -3.42 4.33 -1.64
CA VAL A 137 -4.55 3.50 -2.12
C VAL A 137 -5.79 4.35 -2.41
N LEU A 138 -6.07 5.35 -1.58
CA LEU A 138 -7.18 6.29 -1.80
C LEU A 138 -6.94 7.17 -3.03
N ALA A 139 -5.71 7.64 -3.23
CA ALA A 139 -5.35 8.46 -4.38
C ALA A 139 -5.47 7.68 -5.71
N ILE A 140 -5.04 6.42 -5.71
CA ILE A 140 -5.27 5.49 -6.84
C ILE A 140 -6.77 5.38 -7.12
N LYS A 141 -7.61 5.21 -6.09
CA LYS A 141 -9.06 5.04 -6.24
C LYS A 141 -9.78 6.29 -6.76
N HIS A 142 -9.53 7.46 -6.17
CA HIS A 142 -10.44 8.60 -6.29
C HIS A 142 -10.35 9.34 -7.62
N ALA A 143 -9.16 9.58 -8.18
CA ALA A 143 -9.01 10.22 -9.50
C ALA A 143 -8.12 9.45 -10.47
N GLY A 144 -7.65 8.26 -10.08
CA GLY A 144 -6.62 7.56 -10.82
C GLY A 144 -5.32 8.33 -10.73
N LEU A 145 -4.62 8.23 -9.59
CA LEU A 145 -3.31 8.87 -9.38
C LEU A 145 -2.38 8.72 -10.60
N PHE A 146 -2.42 7.57 -11.28
CA PHE A 146 -1.71 7.36 -12.54
C PHE A 146 -2.12 8.34 -13.67
N ALA A 147 -3.41 8.49 -13.94
CA ALA A 147 -3.92 9.43 -14.93
C ALA A 147 -3.60 10.87 -14.54
N LEU A 148 -3.66 11.21 -13.25
CA LEU A 148 -3.29 12.53 -12.75
C LEU A 148 -1.79 12.83 -12.96
N THR A 149 -0.92 11.84 -12.67
CA THR A 149 0.52 11.94 -12.91
C THR A 149 0.84 12.11 -14.39
N ASP A 150 0.14 11.37 -15.28
CA ASP A 150 0.29 11.52 -16.73
C ASP A 150 -0.11 12.94 -17.20
N ARG A 151 -1.25 13.45 -16.71
CA ARG A 151 -1.71 14.81 -17.00
C ARG A 151 -0.76 15.89 -16.51
N VAL A 152 -0.18 15.73 -15.33
CA VAL A 152 0.78 16.68 -14.74
C VAL A 152 2.11 16.68 -15.50
N ARG A 153 2.50 15.55 -16.09
CA ARG A 153 3.72 15.42 -16.87
C ARG A 153 3.69 16.23 -18.17
N GLN A 154 2.52 16.37 -18.80
CA GLN A 154 2.45 16.97 -20.14
C GLN A 154 2.80 18.47 -20.20
N PRO A 155 2.31 19.33 -19.29
CA PRO A 155 2.53 20.77 -19.39
C PRO A 155 3.97 21.19 -19.09
N CYS A 156 4.69 20.46 -18.22
CA CYS A 156 6.08 20.78 -17.90
C CYS A 156 6.85 19.58 -17.33
N SER A 157 7.60 18.86 -18.17
CA SER A 157 8.50 17.78 -17.75
C SER A 157 9.68 18.27 -16.90
N HIS A 158 10.16 19.49 -17.13
CA HIS A 158 11.33 20.06 -16.44
C HIS A 158 11.02 20.62 -15.05
N CYS A 159 9.83 21.19 -14.85
CA CYS A 159 9.41 21.80 -13.58
C CYS A 159 9.38 20.80 -12.43
N LEU A 160 9.29 19.51 -12.73
CA LEU A 160 9.16 18.43 -11.76
C LEU A 160 10.45 17.63 -11.57
N GLN A 161 11.48 17.89 -12.39
CA GLN A 161 12.82 17.32 -12.28
C GLN A 161 13.69 18.10 -11.28
N ALA A 162 13.54 19.44 -11.23
CA ALA A 162 14.40 20.32 -10.42
C ALA A 162 14.21 20.18 -8.90
N PHE A 163 13.06 19.70 -8.43
CA PHE A 163 12.76 19.62 -7.00
C PHE A 163 13.43 18.45 -6.26
N ILE A 164 14.06 17.50 -6.96
CA ILE A 164 14.56 16.25 -6.36
C ILE A 164 16.04 15.99 -6.67
N SER A 165 16.80 16.97 -7.13
CA SER A 165 18.25 16.82 -7.38
C SER A 165 19.13 16.66 -6.13
N LEU A 166 18.56 16.31 -4.97
CA LEU A 166 19.26 16.20 -3.67
C LEU A 166 19.54 14.75 -3.21
N GLY A 167 19.20 13.75 -4.02
CA GLY A 167 19.52 12.35 -3.71
C GLY A 167 19.91 11.58 -4.96
N ASN A 168 21.01 10.80 -4.88
CA ASN A 168 21.42 9.84 -5.90
C ASN A 168 20.49 8.60 -5.97
N ASP A 169 19.21 8.74 -5.63
CA ASP A 169 18.28 7.61 -5.65
C ASP A 169 17.86 7.35 -7.11
N PRO A 170 18.26 6.21 -7.73
CA PRO A 170 17.83 5.86 -9.07
C PRO A 170 16.31 5.80 -9.22
N GLN A 171 15.56 5.67 -8.12
CA GLN A 171 14.10 5.68 -8.09
C GLN A 171 13.48 7.06 -8.42
N MET A 172 14.28 8.12 -8.46
CA MET A 172 13.85 9.50 -8.69
C MET A 172 14.35 10.08 -10.02
N ALA A 173 14.92 9.25 -10.91
CA ALA A 173 15.49 9.67 -12.21
C ALA A 173 14.54 10.49 -13.10
N ASN A 174 13.22 10.37 -12.86
CA ASN A 174 12.15 11.02 -13.61
C ASN A 174 11.42 12.10 -12.79
N GLY A 175 12.06 12.63 -11.75
CA GLY A 175 11.48 13.62 -10.85
C GLY A 175 10.27 13.10 -10.06
N ILE A 176 9.41 14.02 -9.61
CA ILE A 176 8.25 13.70 -8.76
C ILE A 176 7.27 12.74 -9.44
N THR A 177 7.09 12.88 -10.76
CA THR A 177 6.19 11.99 -11.53
C THR A 177 6.69 10.56 -11.54
N GLY A 178 8.00 10.36 -11.72
CA GLY A 178 8.64 9.04 -11.62
C GLY A 178 8.52 8.46 -10.21
N ALA A 179 8.76 9.28 -9.19
CA ALA A 179 8.62 8.85 -7.79
C ALA A 179 7.19 8.38 -7.48
N LEU A 180 6.16 9.06 -8.00
CA LEU A 180 4.77 8.62 -7.87
C LEU A 180 4.46 7.34 -8.65
N VAL A 181 4.97 7.18 -9.87
CA VAL A 181 4.85 5.94 -10.64
C VAL A 181 5.47 4.77 -9.86
N TRP A 182 6.65 4.99 -9.28
CA TRP A 182 7.31 4.01 -8.42
C TRP A 182 6.47 3.69 -7.17
N LEU A 183 5.94 4.71 -6.46
CA LEU A 183 5.08 4.52 -5.29
C LEU A 183 3.83 3.70 -5.63
N ILE A 184 3.18 3.98 -6.76
CA ILE A 184 2.03 3.18 -7.21
C ILE A 184 2.46 1.73 -7.40
N GLY A 185 3.58 1.48 -8.08
CA GLY A 185 4.13 0.12 -8.25
C GLY A 185 4.37 -0.58 -6.92
N ARG A 186 4.98 0.13 -5.96
CA ARG A 186 5.29 -0.35 -4.61
C ARG A 186 4.06 -0.94 -3.93
N ILE A 187 2.87 -0.37 -4.10
CA ILE A 187 1.66 -0.80 -3.38
C ILE A 187 0.85 -1.89 -4.10
N LEU A 188 1.23 -2.29 -5.31
CA LEU A 188 0.50 -3.29 -6.11
C LEU A 188 0.63 -4.74 -5.59
N TYR A 189 1.32 -4.96 -4.47
CA TYR A 189 1.20 -6.21 -3.71
C TYR A 189 -0.11 -6.27 -2.90
N LEU A 190 -0.87 -5.17 -2.78
CA LEU A 190 -2.17 -5.16 -2.11
C LEU A 190 -3.33 -5.41 -3.09
N PRO A 191 -4.22 -6.40 -2.85
CA PRO A 191 -5.38 -6.67 -3.70
C PRO A 191 -6.27 -5.45 -3.96
N ARG A 192 -6.49 -4.63 -2.93
CA ARG A 192 -7.32 -3.42 -3.04
C ARG A 192 -6.70 -2.38 -3.97
N ALA A 193 -5.38 -2.23 -3.96
CA ALA A 193 -4.66 -1.27 -4.80
C ALA A 193 -4.75 -1.69 -6.26
N VAL A 194 -4.51 -2.98 -6.55
CA VAL A 194 -4.63 -3.56 -7.90
C VAL A 194 -6.04 -3.35 -8.46
N ARG A 195 -7.08 -3.67 -7.67
CA ARG A 195 -8.47 -3.46 -8.08
C ARG A 195 -8.77 -2.01 -8.38
N TYR A 196 -8.42 -1.10 -7.47
CA TYR A 196 -8.68 0.33 -7.67
C TYR A 196 -7.88 0.91 -8.82
N PHE A 197 -6.65 0.46 -9.06
CA PHE A 197 -5.86 0.87 -10.21
C PHE A 197 -6.56 0.48 -11.52
N ARG A 198 -7.05 -0.76 -11.62
CA ARG A 198 -7.78 -1.23 -12.82
C ARG A 198 -9.08 -0.46 -13.02
N GLU A 199 -9.88 -0.30 -11.98
CA GLU A 199 -11.13 0.49 -12.02
C GLU A 199 -10.85 1.93 -12.45
N ALA A 200 -9.81 2.56 -11.89
CA ALA A 200 -9.41 3.92 -12.23
C ALA A 200 -8.88 4.04 -13.66
N LYS A 201 -8.07 3.08 -14.15
CA LYS A 201 -7.57 3.04 -15.53
C LYS A 201 -8.71 3.04 -16.54
N VAL A 202 -9.77 2.26 -16.29
CA VAL A 202 -10.97 2.24 -17.15
C VAL A 202 -11.76 3.53 -17.01
N LYS A 203 -12.04 3.97 -15.78
CA LYS A 203 -12.86 5.15 -15.52
C LYS A 203 -12.25 6.45 -16.04
N TYR A 204 -10.93 6.58 -15.96
CA TYR A 204 -10.20 7.79 -16.29
C TYR A 204 -9.39 7.65 -17.58
N VAL A 205 -9.75 6.70 -18.45
CA VAL A 205 -9.05 6.47 -19.73
C VAL A 205 -8.99 7.73 -20.59
N SER A 206 -10.05 8.54 -20.61
CA SER A 206 -10.11 9.80 -21.36
C SER A 206 -9.18 10.88 -20.80
N ARG A 207 -8.67 10.70 -19.58
CA ARG A 207 -7.72 11.60 -18.92
C ARG A 207 -6.28 11.18 -19.15
N ILE A 208 -6.04 9.93 -19.56
CA ILE A 208 -4.72 9.45 -19.94
C ILE A 208 -4.48 9.96 -21.36
N SER A 209 -3.39 10.68 -21.54
CA SER A 209 -3.06 11.25 -22.82
C SER A 209 -2.81 10.18 -23.87
N GLY A 210 -3.18 10.46 -25.13
CA GLY A 210 -2.83 9.61 -26.28
C GLY A 210 -1.34 9.65 -26.65
N VAL A 211 -0.51 10.33 -25.86
CA VAL A 211 0.94 10.36 -26.02
C VAL A 211 1.53 9.03 -25.57
N THR A 212 2.62 8.60 -26.21
CA THR A 212 3.32 7.39 -25.82
C THR A 212 3.74 7.44 -24.35
N LEU A 213 3.26 6.48 -23.56
CA LEU A 213 3.67 6.28 -22.17
C LEU A 213 5.19 6.09 -22.08
N ARG A 214 5.79 6.64 -21.02
CA ARG A 214 7.21 6.40 -20.70
C ARG A 214 7.46 4.93 -20.36
N GLU A 215 8.72 4.52 -20.33
CA GLU A 215 9.08 3.13 -20.04
C GLU A 215 8.64 2.67 -18.64
N ASP A 216 8.85 3.51 -17.61
CA ASP A 216 8.41 3.25 -16.24
C ASP A 216 6.88 3.17 -16.11
N GLU A 217 6.16 4.05 -16.80
CA GLU A 217 4.70 4.04 -16.89
C GLU A 217 4.17 2.77 -17.57
N ARG A 218 4.80 2.33 -18.67
CA ARG A 218 4.46 1.07 -19.34
C ARG A 218 4.71 -0.14 -18.44
N LYS A 219 5.88 -0.21 -17.80
CA LYS A 219 6.21 -1.26 -16.83
C LYS A 219 5.20 -1.33 -15.69
N LEU A 220 4.76 -0.18 -15.18
CA LEU A 220 3.73 -0.10 -14.15
C LEU A 220 2.38 -0.64 -14.65
N VAL A 221 1.96 -0.25 -15.85
CA VAL A 221 0.71 -0.72 -16.45
C VAL A 221 0.74 -2.24 -16.67
N ASP A 222 1.83 -2.77 -17.20
CA ASP A 222 2.02 -4.21 -17.42
C ASP A 222 2.08 -4.98 -16.09
N LEU A 223 2.71 -4.42 -15.06
CA LEU A 223 2.66 -4.99 -13.72
C LEU A 223 1.24 -5.02 -13.18
N ALA A 224 0.49 -3.91 -13.27
CA ALA A 224 -0.87 -3.81 -12.77
C ALA A 224 -1.82 -4.78 -13.46
N ASP A 225 -1.72 -4.93 -14.78
CA ASP A 225 -2.54 -5.87 -15.55
C ASP A 225 -2.21 -7.33 -15.17
N ARG A 226 -0.91 -7.70 -15.10
CA ARG A 226 -0.50 -9.04 -14.61
C ARG A 226 -0.99 -9.32 -13.18
N ARG A 227 -0.89 -8.33 -12.28
CA ARG A 227 -1.36 -8.47 -10.89
C ARG A 227 -2.88 -8.55 -10.81
N HIS A 228 -3.60 -7.90 -11.71
CA HIS A 228 -5.05 -7.99 -11.79
C HIS A 228 -5.51 -9.39 -12.21
N ASP A 229 -4.87 -9.97 -13.23
CA ASP A 229 -5.17 -11.35 -13.66
C ASP A 229 -4.90 -12.36 -12.54
N LEU A 230 -3.80 -12.18 -11.81
CA LEU A 230 -3.51 -12.98 -10.62
C LEU A 230 -4.58 -12.79 -9.53
N LEU A 231 -5.04 -11.56 -9.30
CA LEU A 231 -6.07 -11.27 -8.31
C LEU A 231 -7.38 -11.98 -8.64
N LEU A 232 -7.78 -12.03 -9.92
CA LEU A 232 -8.97 -12.76 -10.36
C LEU A 232 -8.83 -14.26 -10.03
N ARG A 233 -7.67 -14.86 -10.32
CA ARG A 233 -7.38 -16.26 -9.97
C ARG A 233 -7.44 -16.48 -8.45
N VAL A 234 -6.80 -15.62 -7.66
CA VAL A 234 -6.82 -15.70 -6.19
C VAL A 234 -8.23 -15.60 -5.62
N VAL A 235 -9.10 -14.76 -6.20
CA VAL A 235 -10.51 -14.66 -5.78
C VAL A 235 -11.25 -15.98 -6.03
N LEU A 236 -10.98 -16.66 -7.14
CA LEU A 236 -11.55 -17.97 -7.46
C LEU A 236 -10.97 -19.10 -6.61
N GLU A 237 -9.67 -19.04 -6.30
CA GLU A 237 -8.96 -20.04 -5.47
C GLU A 237 -9.38 -19.92 -3.99
N TRP A 238 -9.72 -18.72 -3.51
CA TRP A 238 -9.93 -18.41 -2.08
C TRP A 238 -10.87 -19.37 -1.33
N PRO A 239 -12.06 -19.75 -1.83
CA PRO A 239 -12.96 -20.67 -1.12
C PRO A 239 -12.35 -22.04 -0.85
N SER A 240 -11.45 -22.50 -1.73
CA SER A 240 -10.76 -23.80 -1.56
C SER A 240 -9.61 -23.73 -0.53
N VAL A 241 -9.06 -22.54 -0.32
CA VAL A 241 -7.92 -22.25 0.57
C VAL A 241 -8.38 -21.89 1.98
N ALA A 242 -9.43 -21.07 2.09
CA ALA A 242 -10.00 -20.62 3.35
C ALA A 242 -10.86 -21.71 4.00
N LYS A 243 -10.20 -22.75 4.53
CA LYS A 243 -10.87 -23.77 5.35
C LYS A 243 -10.87 -23.32 6.80
N CYS A 244 -12.05 -23.26 7.41
CA CYS A 244 -12.16 -22.98 8.85
C CYS A 244 -11.44 -24.08 9.64
N CYS A 245 -10.58 -23.71 10.59
CA CYS A 245 -9.86 -24.65 11.44
C CYS A 245 -10.76 -25.53 12.33
N ASN A 246 -12.08 -25.34 12.30
CA ASN A 246 -13.06 -26.20 12.96
C ASN A 246 -13.66 -27.20 11.98
N SER A 247 -12.84 -28.15 11.52
CA SER A 247 -13.34 -29.33 10.79
C SER A 247 -13.38 -30.51 11.76
N GLY A 248 -14.58 -31.05 12.02
CA GLY A 248 -14.75 -32.37 12.62
C GLY A 248 -15.84 -32.52 13.68
N SER A 249 -15.86 -31.71 14.74
CA SER A 249 -16.71 -32.01 15.92
C SER A 249 -17.36 -30.81 16.61
N ALA A 250 -16.97 -29.58 16.27
CA ALA A 250 -17.50 -28.38 16.91
C ALA A 250 -18.69 -27.74 16.19
N LEU A 251 -18.95 -28.08 14.91
CA LEU A 251 -20.01 -27.45 14.12
C LEU A 251 -21.41 -27.88 14.57
N ALA A 252 -21.61 -29.17 14.87
CA ALA A 252 -22.89 -29.68 15.34
C ALA A 252 -23.29 -29.13 16.73
N LEU A 253 -22.30 -28.83 17.59
CA LEU A 253 -22.53 -28.20 18.88
C LEU A 253 -22.69 -26.67 18.75
N ALA A 254 -21.87 -26.02 17.91
CA ALA A 254 -21.91 -24.58 17.69
C ALA A 254 -23.16 -24.11 16.94
N GLU A 255 -23.73 -24.90 16.03
CA GLU A 255 -25.02 -24.57 15.39
C GLU A 255 -26.18 -24.67 16.39
N ARG A 256 -26.21 -25.72 17.24
CA ARG A 256 -27.21 -25.83 18.32
C ARG A 256 -27.06 -24.71 19.35
N HIS A 257 -25.84 -24.32 19.70
CA HIS A 257 -25.59 -23.21 20.62
C HIS A 257 -25.76 -21.83 19.98
N CYS A 258 -25.57 -21.65 18.66
CA CYS A 258 -25.79 -20.37 17.99
C CYS A 258 -27.28 -20.10 17.72
N ILE A 259 -28.07 -21.14 17.45
CA ILE A 259 -29.52 -21.03 17.35
C ILE A 259 -30.14 -20.81 18.73
N ALA A 260 -29.68 -21.53 19.77
CA ALA A 260 -30.11 -21.29 21.15
C ALA A 260 -29.65 -19.93 21.70
N ALA A 261 -28.44 -19.46 21.35
CA ALA A 261 -27.94 -18.14 21.73
C ALA A 261 -28.64 -17.00 20.97
N LYS A 262 -29.06 -17.20 19.71
CA LYS A 262 -29.92 -16.22 19.02
C LYS A 262 -31.33 -16.15 19.62
N ALA A 263 -31.89 -17.29 20.06
CA ALA A 263 -33.17 -17.32 20.76
C ALA A 263 -33.09 -16.74 22.19
N ALA A 264 -31.96 -16.91 22.89
CA ALA A 264 -31.74 -16.34 24.22
C ALA A 264 -31.30 -14.87 24.19
N ASN A 265 -30.51 -14.44 23.20
CA ASN A 265 -30.09 -13.04 23.02
C ASN A 265 -31.24 -12.11 22.63
N ALA A 266 -32.34 -12.65 22.10
CA ALA A 266 -33.56 -11.88 21.87
C ALA A 266 -34.35 -11.57 23.16
N ARG A 267 -34.03 -12.23 24.29
CA ARG A 267 -34.81 -12.09 25.53
C ARG A 267 -34.05 -11.55 26.74
N THR A 268 -32.74 -11.70 26.85
CA THR A 268 -32.01 -11.19 28.03
C THR A 268 -30.62 -10.68 27.66
N GLY A 269 -30.50 -9.35 27.51
CA GLY A 269 -29.22 -8.69 27.34
C GLY A 269 -28.37 -8.73 28.61
N ARG A 270 -27.57 -9.80 28.80
CA ARG A 270 -26.30 -9.87 29.58
C ARG A 270 -25.95 -11.33 29.87
N LEU A 271 -24.82 -11.84 29.37
CA LEU A 271 -23.63 -12.29 30.14
C LEU A 271 -22.66 -13.22 29.37
N ARG A 272 -21.39 -13.02 29.73
CA ARG A 272 -20.14 -13.80 29.54
C ARG A 272 -20.25 -15.27 29.11
N ALA A 273 -19.50 -15.63 28.08
CA ALA A 273 -19.18 -17.02 27.74
C ALA A 273 -18.10 -17.62 28.68
N PRO A 274 -18.10 -18.95 28.93
CA PRO A 274 -17.23 -19.61 29.90
C PRO A 274 -15.79 -19.76 29.39
N THR A 275 -14.81 -19.43 30.24
CA THR A 275 -13.40 -19.15 29.90
C THR A 275 -12.37 -20.17 30.41
N THR A 276 -12.67 -21.46 30.51
CA THR A 276 -11.75 -22.36 31.27
C THR A 276 -11.14 -23.57 30.57
N THR A 277 -11.54 -23.97 29.36
CA THR A 277 -10.90 -25.13 28.68
C THR A 277 -10.25 -24.82 27.33
N ARG A 278 -10.34 -23.56 26.85
CA ARG A 278 -9.79 -23.14 25.55
C ARG A 278 -8.40 -22.49 25.63
N ARG A 279 -7.89 -22.18 26.83
CA ARG A 279 -6.66 -21.41 27.01
C ARG A 279 -5.37 -22.22 26.83
N ASP A 280 -5.37 -23.51 27.15
CA ASP A 280 -4.09 -24.22 27.29
C ASP A 280 -3.57 -24.80 25.97
N VAL A 281 -4.45 -25.23 25.06
CA VAL A 281 -4.04 -25.66 23.70
C VAL A 281 -3.71 -24.47 22.80
N HIS A 282 -4.38 -23.31 23.00
CA HIS A 282 -4.03 -22.10 22.26
C HIS A 282 -2.70 -21.50 22.75
N ARG A 283 -2.36 -21.56 24.05
CA ARG A 283 -1.12 -20.95 24.59
C ARG A 283 0.17 -21.57 24.04
N ALA A 284 0.19 -22.86 23.72
CA ALA A 284 1.38 -23.51 23.18
C ALA A 284 1.72 -23.06 21.74
N TYR A 285 0.74 -22.55 20.98
CA TYR A 285 0.93 -22.06 19.61
C TYR A 285 0.60 -20.58 19.41
N SER A 286 0.18 -19.87 20.47
CA SER A 286 0.04 -18.42 20.47
C SER A 286 1.19 -17.81 21.25
N VAL A 287 2.34 -17.70 20.55
CA VAL A 287 3.13 -16.48 20.72
C VAL A 287 2.14 -15.33 20.57
N PRO A 288 1.99 -14.44 21.56
CA PRO A 288 1.07 -13.34 21.45
C PRO A 288 1.56 -12.47 20.28
N CYS A 289 0.89 -12.60 19.13
CA CYS A 289 0.83 -11.54 18.15
C CYS A 289 0.36 -10.32 18.94
N ARG A 290 1.29 -9.43 19.26
CA ARG A 290 0.96 -8.13 19.83
C ARG A 290 -0.09 -7.50 18.90
N PRO A 291 -1.29 -7.15 19.40
CA PRO A 291 -2.34 -6.56 18.58
C PRO A 291 -2.10 -5.05 18.43
N THR A 292 -0.89 -4.69 18.02
CA THR A 292 -0.43 -3.32 17.82
C THR A 292 0.43 -3.36 16.58
N LEU A 293 -0.05 -2.78 15.48
CA LEU A 293 0.70 -2.56 14.23
C LEU A 293 1.41 -3.83 13.70
N ASP A 294 0.76 -4.56 12.78
CA ASP A 294 1.40 -5.35 11.70
C ASP A 294 0.58 -6.58 11.30
N GLY A 295 0.43 -6.76 9.99
CA GLY A 295 -0.03 -8.01 9.41
C GLY A 295 -1.13 -7.82 8.38
N LEU A 296 -0.76 -7.96 7.11
CA LEU A 296 -1.68 -8.17 6.00
C LEU A 296 -2.81 -9.14 6.37
N ARG A 297 -4.03 -8.87 5.90
CA ARG A 297 -5.13 -9.82 6.09
C ARG A 297 -4.74 -11.15 5.46
N THR A 298 -5.22 -12.25 6.02
CA THR A 298 -4.98 -13.61 5.53
C THR A 298 -5.19 -13.73 4.01
N LYS A 299 -6.25 -13.12 3.47
CA LYS A 299 -6.50 -13.06 2.01
C LYS A 299 -5.44 -12.27 1.23
N ASP A 300 -4.92 -11.19 1.80
CA ASP A 300 -3.86 -10.38 1.18
C ASP A 300 -2.51 -11.12 1.23
N VAL A 301 -2.25 -11.92 2.28
CA VAL A 301 -1.08 -12.82 2.34
C VAL A 301 -1.17 -13.90 1.26
N HIS A 302 -2.35 -14.48 1.03
CA HIS A 302 -2.51 -15.44 -0.06
C HIS A 302 -2.26 -14.83 -1.44
N PHE A 303 -2.57 -13.54 -1.62
CA PHE A 303 -2.19 -12.84 -2.84
C PHE A 303 -0.67 -12.73 -3.00
N LEU A 304 0.10 -12.52 -1.92
CA LEU A 304 1.57 -12.61 -1.97
C LEU A 304 2.07 -14.00 -2.40
N VAL A 305 1.41 -15.07 -1.96
CA VAL A 305 1.72 -16.44 -2.42
C VAL A 305 1.50 -16.57 -3.91
N ALA A 306 0.38 -16.05 -4.44
CA ALA A 306 0.12 -16.08 -5.88
C ALA A 306 1.15 -15.24 -6.67
N ILE A 307 1.60 -14.11 -6.12
CA ILE A 307 2.69 -13.31 -6.67
C ILE A 307 3.99 -14.13 -6.74
N GLY A 308 4.39 -14.78 -5.64
CA GLY A 308 5.58 -15.61 -5.59
C GLY A 308 5.51 -16.82 -6.52
N ARG A 309 4.35 -17.50 -6.57
CA ARG A 309 4.08 -18.60 -7.51
C ARG A 309 4.28 -18.15 -8.95
N ALA A 310 3.63 -17.07 -9.35
CA ALA A 310 3.71 -16.56 -10.72
C ALA A 310 5.15 -16.17 -11.11
N TYR A 311 5.93 -15.61 -10.16
CA TYR A 311 7.34 -15.32 -10.40
C TYR A 311 8.16 -16.59 -10.63
N VAL A 312 7.98 -17.60 -9.78
CA VAL A 312 8.67 -18.90 -9.92
C VAL A 312 8.34 -19.58 -11.24
N GLU A 313 7.07 -19.65 -11.59
CA GLU A 313 6.63 -20.29 -12.84
C GLU A 313 7.21 -19.59 -14.07
N ALA A 314 7.23 -18.24 -14.07
CA ALA A 314 7.77 -17.46 -15.19
C ALA A 314 9.30 -17.50 -15.30
N ASN A 315 10.03 -17.69 -14.19
CA ASN A 315 11.50 -17.63 -14.14
C ASN A 315 12.13 -18.98 -13.78
N TYR A 316 11.39 -20.08 -13.95
CA TYR A 316 11.78 -21.39 -13.41
C TYR A 316 13.18 -21.83 -13.85
N PHE A 317 13.45 -21.78 -15.15
CA PHE A 317 14.75 -22.18 -15.70
C PHE A 317 15.89 -21.25 -15.28
N ASP A 318 15.64 -19.95 -15.16
CA ASP A 318 16.64 -18.97 -14.69
C ASP A 318 16.97 -19.17 -13.21
N ILE A 319 15.95 -19.48 -12.40
CA ILE A 319 16.13 -19.84 -10.99
C ILE A 319 17.00 -21.09 -10.91
N LEU A 320 16.65 -22.18 -11.61
CA LEU A 320 17.46 -23.40 -11.63
C LEU A 320 18.89 -23.14 -12.14
N ALA A 321 19.04 -22.29 -13.16
CA ALA A 321 20.34 -21.92 -13.72
C ALA A 321 21.26 -21.28 -12.68
N LYS A 322 20.70 -20.43 -11.79
CA LYS A 322 21.45 -19.80 -10.69
C LYS A 322 21.88 -20.79 -9.60
N PHE A 323 21.30 -22.00 -9.57
CA PHE A 323 21.67 -23.09 -8.65
C PHE A 323 22.53 -24.19 -9.30
N ARG A 324 23.04 -23.98 -10.53
CA ARG A 324 23.71 -24.98 -11.41
C ARG A 324 24.93 -25.74 -10.85
N HIS A 325 25.41 -25.41 -9.65
CA HIS A 325 26.52 -26.14 -9.03
C HIS A 325 26.13 -26.98 -7.81
N ARG A 326 24.85 -27.00 -7.40
CA ARG A 326 24.43 -27.67 -6.14
C ARG A 326 23.05 -28.36 -6.14
N ALA A 327 22.26 -28.19 -7.20
CA ALA A 327 20.92 -28.78 -7.27
C ALA A 327 20.95 -30.31 -7.45
N SER A 328 21.00 -31.04 -6.34
CA SER A 328 20.56 -32.43 -6.30
C SER A 328 19.04 -32.48 -6.56
N PRO A 329 18.48 -33.54 -7.17
CA PRO A 329 17.04 -33.70 -7.40
C PRO A 329 16.14 -33.62 -6.15
N CYS A 330 16.70 -33.44 -4.96
CA CYS A 330 16.03 -33.43 -3.66
C CYS A 330 16.25 -32.10 -2.88
N THR A 331 16.80 -31.07 -3.54
CA THR A 331 17.19 -29.84 -2.87
C THR A 331 16.02 -28.90 -2.60
N VAL A 332 16.01 -28.30 -1.41
CA VAL A 332 15.18 -27.13 -1.10
C VAL A 332 15.92 -25.89 -1.57
N LEU A 333 15.36 -25.16 -2.54
CA LEU A 333 15.95 -23.93 -3.07
C LEU A 333 15.43 -22.73 -2.28
N VAL A 334 16.32 -21.88 -1.78
CA VAL A 334 15.95 -20.68 -1.02
C VAL A 334 16.43 -19.43 -1.77
N PHE A 335 15.56 -18.46 -1.99
CA PHE A 335 15.97 -17.14 -2.50
C PHE A 335 15.10 -16.00 -1.95
N SER A 336 15.62 -14.79 -2.02
CA SER A 336 14.89 -13.56 -1.69
C SER A 336 14.25 -12.96 -2.94
N LEU A 337 12.96 -12.63 -2.89
CA LEU A 337 12.25 -11.91 -3.94
C LEU A 337 11.85 -10.52 -3.43
N SER A 338 12.34 -9.45 -4.03
CA SER A 338 11.99 -8.08 -3.66
C SER A 338 10.91 -7.52 -4.60
N LEU A 339 9.81 -7.03 -4.01
CA LEU A 339 8.74 -6.31 -4.70
C LEU A 339 8.99 -4.81 -4.54
N LYS A 340 9.73 -4.19 -5.47
CA LYS A 340 10.10 -2.77 -5.41
C LYS A 340 9.59 -2.03 -6.64
N GLY A 341 8.68 -1.08 -6.43
CA GLY A 341 8.11 -0.30 -7.54
C GLY A 341 7.48 -1.20 -8.61
N ALA A 342 7.88 -1.00 -9.87
CA ALA A 342 7.43 -1.83 -10.99
C ALA A 342 8.30 -3.11 -11.20
N GLU A 343 9.37 -3.26 -10.44
CA GLU A 343 10.40 -4.28 -10.64
C GLU A 343 10.29 -5.43 -9.62
N GLN A 344 10.75 -6.61 -10.05
CA GLN A 344 10.78 -7.82 -9.24
C GLN A 344 12.18 -8.42 -9.37
N GLU A 345 12.95 -8.36 -8.29
CA GLU A 345 14.35 -8.79 -8.30
C GLU A 345 14.55 -9.97 -7.35
N ALA A 346 15.10 -11.06 -7.88
CA ALA A 346 15.50 -12.21 -7.08
C ALA A 346 16.99 -12.16 -6.74
N SER A 347 17.31 -12.29 -5.46
CA SER A 347 18.67 -12.24 -4.90
C SER A 347 18.87 -13.32 -3.83
N ARG A 348 20.11 -13.43 -3.32
CA ARG A 348 20.47 -14.33 -2.20
C ARG A 348 20.03 -15.78 -2.40
N PHE A 349 20.53 -16.39 -3.46
CA PHE A 349 20.28 -17.80 -3.77
C PHE A 349 21.09 -18.69 -2.82
N MET A 350 20.40 -19.42 -1.95
CA MET A 350 20.97 -20.37 -1.00
C MET A 350 20.40 -21.77 -1.24
N ASP A 351 21.27 -22.76 -1.17
CA ASP A 351 20.90 -24.17 -1.11
C ASP A 351 20.94 -24.55 0.38
N ASP A 352 19.81 -24.98 0.93
CA ASP A 352 19.72 -25.38 2.34
C ASP A 352 20.30 -26.79 2.60
N GLY A 353 20.89 -27.44 1.59
CA GLY A 353 21.42 -28.79 1.70
C GLY A 353 20.30 -29.79 1.95
N GLY A 354 19.62 -30.21 0.87
CA GLY A 354 18.46 -31.10 0.96
C GLY A 354 18.75 -32.46 1.62
N ILE A 355 17.75 -32.95 2.36
CA ILE A 355 17.68 -34.27 3.01
C ILE A 355 17.99 -35.38 1.99
N THR A 356 18.87 -36.30 2.37
CA THR A 356 19.38 -37.46 1.60
C THR A 356 18.33 -38.56 1.32
N LYS A 357 17.04 -38.27 1.37
CA LYS A 357 16.00 -39.25 1.02
C LYS A 357 15.71 -39.16 -0.48
N LYS A 358 15.81 -40.29 -1.19
CA LYS A 358 15.41 -40.43 -2.60
C LYS A 358 13.99 -39.88 -2.79
N ASP A 359 13.89 -38.69 -3.34
CA ASP A 359 12.62 -38.09 -3.73
C ASP A 359 12.30 -38.48 -5.17
N ALA A 360 11.06 -38.92 -5.41
CA ALA A 360 10.61 -39.35 -6.73
C ALA A 360 10.29 -38.16 -7.66
N CYS A 361 10.09 -36.96 -7.12
CA CYS A 361 9.79 -35.78 -7.93
C CYS A 361 11.08 -35.01 -8.25
N PRO A 362 11.43 -34.83 -9.54
CA PRO A 362 12.67 -34.18 -9.97
C PRO A 362 12.67 -32.66 -9.74
N HIS A 363 11.53 -32.10 -9.33
CA HIS A 363 11.38 -30.67 -9.11
C HIS A 363 11.57 -30.32 -7.62
N PRO A 364 12.35 -29.27 -7.31
CA PRO A 364 12.68 -28.89 -5.94
C PRO A 364 11.50 -28.23 -5.23
N THR A 365 11.51 -28.23 -3.90
CA THR A 365 10.68 -27.29 -3.14
C THR A 365 11.37 -25.93 -3.13
N ILE A 366 10.62 -24.85 -3.32
CA ILE A 366 11.16 -23.49 -3.41
C ILE A 366 10.67 -22.66 -2.22
N LEU A 367 11.60 -22.15 -1.42
CA LEU A 367 11.36 -21.20 -0.34
C LEU A 367 11.70 -19.79 -0.81
N ILE A 368 10.75 -18.87 -0.68
CA ILE A 368 10.92 -17.49 -1.08
C ILE A 368 10.84 -16.61 0.15
N SER A 369 11.90 -15.88 0.48
CA SER A 369 11.81 -14.71 1.37
C SER A 369 11.30 -13.54 0.54
N LEU A 370 9.99 -13.32 0.52
CA LEU A 370 9.36 -12.25 -0.24
C LEU A 370 9.39 -10.95 0.57
N HIS A 371 10.11 -9.95 0.07
CA HIS A 371 10.26 -8.62 0.66
C HIS A 371 9.33 -7.64 -0.05
N TYR A 372 8.59 -6.83 0.71
CA TYR A 372 7.74 -5.76 0.20
C TYR A 372 7.84 -4.54 1.10
N ASP A 373 7.75 -3.36 0.50
CA ASP A 373 7.91 -2.11 1.24
C ASP A 373 6.54 -1.57 1.67
N GLN A 374 6.45 -1.18 2.93
CA GLN A 374 5.34 -0.41 3.48
C GLN A 374 5.84 0.98 3.84
N THR A 375 4.94 1.87 4.25
CA THR A 375 5.36 3.22 4.63
C THR A 375 6.20 3.25 5.92
N ASP A 376 6.00 2.29 6.81
CA ASP A 376 6.67 2.20 8.11
C ASP A 376 8.04 1.53 8.05
N ASP A 377 8.18 0.45 7.27
CA ASP A 377 9.46 -0.22 7.04
C ASP A 377 9.39 -1.19 5.84
N GLN A 378 10.49 -1.86 5.56
CA GLN A 378 10.52 -3.06 4.73
C GLN A 378 10.06 -4.29 5.51
N HIS A 379 9.09 -5.01 4.94
CA HIS A 379 8.53 -6.22 5.52
C HIS A 379 8.93 -7.45 4.69
N SER A 380 8.93 -8.62 5.34
CA SER A 380 9.17 -9.89 4.66
C SER A 380 8.18 -10.97 5.05
N ARG A 381 7.93 -11.90 4.13
CA ARG A 381 7.15 -13.12 4.36
C ARG A 381 7.84 -14.30 3.70
N ILE A 382 7.96 -15.40 4.42
CA ILE A 382 8.49 -16.65 3.88
C ILE A 382 7.34 -17.40 3.21
N LEU A 383 7.51 -17.73 1.93
CA LEU A 383 6.59 -18.54 1.13
C LEU A 383 7.22 -19.90 0.88
N VAL A 384 6.42 -20.96 0.93
CA VAL A 384 6.86 -22.32 0.63
C VAL A 384 6.08 -22.82 -0.57
N LEU A 385 6.76 -23.14 -1.67
CA LEU A 385 6.13 -23.60 -2.90
C LEU A 385 6.61 -25.01 -3.23
N HIS A 386 5.69 -25.96 -3.22
CA HIS A 386 5.96 -27.34 -3.64
C HIS A 386 5.56 -27.53 -5.11
N PRO A 387 6.27 -28.37 -5.89
CA PRO A 387 5.79 -28.72 -7.21
C PRO A 387 4.46 -29.47 -7.08
N ARG A 388 3.49 -29.18 -7.95
CA ARG A 388 2.18 -29.84 -7.92
C ARG A 388 2.30 -31.35 -8.08
N ALA A 389 3.28 -31.79 -8.88
CA ALA A 389 3.63 -33.20 -9.07
C ALA A 389 4.05 -33.89 -7.77
N SER A 390 4.40 -33.17 -6.70
CA SER A 390 4.74 -33.70 -5.38
C SER A 390 3.75 -33.25 -4.29
N ALA A 391 2.46 -33.22 -4.59
CA ALA A 391 1.43 -32.75 -3.65
C ALA A 391 1.48 -33.46 -2.28
N TRP A 392 1.89 -34.74 -2.27
CA TRP A 392 2.09 -35.54 -1.06
C TRP A 392 3.09 -34.94 -0.07
N ARG A 393 4.05 -34.11 -0.52
CA ARG A 393 5.02 -33.43 0.37
C ARG A 393 4.31 -32.48 1.35
N ARG A 394 3.10 -32.01 1.03
CA ARG A 394 2.28 -31.11 1.85
C ARG A 394 1.30 -31.84 2.77
N ASP A 395 0.92 -33.08 2.45
CA ASP A 395 -0.15 -33.78 3.16
C ASP A 395 0.28 -34.40 4.51
N SER A 396 1.56 -34.30 4.86
CA SER A 396 2.08 -34.65 6.19
C SER A 396 1.79 -33.58 7.26
N GLU A 397 1.36 -32.36 6.88
CA GLU A 397 1.11 -31.27 7.82
C GLU A 397 -0.36 -31.22 8.28
N ILE A 398 -0.58 -31.32 9.59
CA ILE A 398 -1.91 -31.25 10.24
C ILE A 398 -2.57 -29.87 10.02
N PHE A 399 -1.77 -28.80 9.89
CA PHE A 399 -2.24 -27.43 9.68
C PHE A 399 -1.58 -26.83 8.44
N LYS A 400 -2.35 -26.66 7.37
CA LYS A 400 -1.86 -26.03 6.13
C LYS A 400 -1.67 -24.53 6.34
N THR A 401 -0.43 -24.06 6.30
CA THR A 401 -0.11 -22.63 6.40
C THR A 401 -0.53 -21.90 5.12
N ILE A 402 -1.02 -20.65 5.26
CA ILE A 402 -1.49 -19.86 4.11
C ILE A 402 -0.37 -19.45 3.17
N THR A 403 0.86 -19.38 3.68
CA THR A 403 2.09 -19.07 2.94
C THR A 403 2.60 -20.26 2.12
N THR A 404 1.96 -21.42 2.22
CA THR A 404 2.33 -22.63 1.48
C THR A 404 1.42 -22.85 0.27
N GLY A 405 2.04 -22.98 -0.89
CA GLY A 405 1.39 -23.14 -2.19
C GLY A 405 1.96 -24.27 -3.02
N PHE A 406 1.35 -24.48 -4.18
CA PHE A 406 1.90 -25.32 -5.23
C PHE A 406 2.34 -24.45 -6.40
N TYR A 407 3.31 -24.91 -7.18
CA TYR A 407 3.69 -24.34 -8.47
C TYR A 407 3.70 -25.42 -9.56
N ASP A 408 3.46 -25.01 -10.80
CA ASP A 408 3.48 -25.89 -11.96
C ASP A 408 4.80 -25.70 -12.73
N PRO A 409 5.75 -26.67 -12.66
CA PRO A 409 6.98 -26.58 -13.43
C PRO A 409 6.66 -26.62 -14.95
N PRO A 410 7.44 -25.92 -15.79
CA PRO A 410 7.26 -25.99 -17.25
C PRO A 410 7.40 -27.42 -17.76
N ALA A 411 6.66 -27.76 -18.82
CA ALA A 411 6.87 -29.04 -19.51
C ALA A 411 8.29 -29.07 -20.08
N SER A 412 9.03 -30.12 -19.72
CA SER A 412 10.40 -30.40 -20.15
C SER A 412 10.51 -30.79 -21.61
#